data_AF-A0A2G9RCL7-F1
#
_entry.id   AF-A0A2G9RCL7-F1
#
_cell.length_a   1.000
_cell.length_b   1.000
_cell.length_c   1.000
_cell.angle_alpha   90.00
_cell.angle_beta   90.00
_cell.angle_gamma   90.00
#
_symmetry.space_group_name_H-M   'P 1'
#
loop_
_entity.id
_entity.type
_entity.pdbx_description
1 polymer ?
#
loop_
_entity_poly.entity_id
_entity_poly.type
_entity_poly.pdbx_seq_one_letter_code
_entity_poly.pdbx_strand_id
1 'polypeptide(L)'
;QRVLYVGSAYEFSKIRLDDCRAYNKSCTDCVLSKDPYCGWYGGECQSILNNRTNSFPNLTLDDCELKSETLPQKGSLSPRPKENKVLPRSVYYVTCPAESKQATYWWTYGDNLKESCTPQNGKCDLLFDNIKAPGEYRCMEEEGAKQRMVTEYKFTVENSSWRMRNSWLVALVIPVCITLYSHMTPPARS
;
A
#
# COMPACT_ATOMS: atom_id res chain seq x y z
N GLN A 1 10.68 13.72 -32.71
CA GLN A 1 10.33 12.56 -31.87
C GLN A 1 11.56 11.67 -31.74
N ARG A 2 11.93 11.27 -30.51
CA ARG A 2 12.99 10.28 -30.26
C ARG A 2 12.33 9.00 -29.78
N VAL A 3 12.50 7.92 -30.55
CA VAL A 3 11.79 6.66 -30.38
C VAL A 3 12.78 5.51 -30.52
N LEU A 4 12.62 4.49 -29.69
CA LEU A 4 13.33 3.22 -29.77
C LEU A 4 12.40 2.18 -30.40
N TYR A 5 12.85 1.56 -31.48
CA TYR A 5 12.16 0.45 -32.11
C TYR A 5 12.82 -0.86 -31.67
N VAL A 6 12.02 -1.77 -31.15
CA VAL A 6 12.47 -3.07 -30.65
C VAL A 6 11.72 -4.16 -31.41
N GLY A 7 12.46 -5.06 -32.03
CA GLY A 7 11.90 -6.25 -32.70
C GLY A 7 12.30 -7.52 -31.97
N SER A 8 11.37 -8.45 -31.87
CA SER A 8 11.61 -9.84 -31.46
C SER A 8 11.08 -10.79 -32.54
N ALA A 9 11.28 -12.09 -32.36
CA ALA A 9 10.70 -13.10 -33.25
C ALA A 9 9.16 -13.12 -33.23
N TYR A 10 8.54 -12.53 -32.21
CA TYR A 10 7.08 -12.57 -31.99
C TYR A 10 6.40 -11.22 -32.20
N GLU A 11 7.12 -10.12 -31.92
CA GLU A 11 6.53 -8.79 -31.90
C GLU A 11 7.49 -7.68 -32.32
N PHE A 12 6.89 -6.55 -32.70
CA PHE A 12 7.58 -5.30 -32.97
C PHE A 12 6.94 -4.19 -32.13
N SER A 13 7.76 -3.51 -31.35
CA SER A 13 7.33 -2.53 -30.35
C SER A 13 8.04 -1.19 -30.57
N LYS A 14 7.28 -0.10 -30.53
CA LYS A 14 7.79 1.28 -30.60
C LYS A 14 7.67 1.94 -29.23
N ILE A 15 8.80 2.28 -28.64
CA ILE A 15 8.89 2.89 -27.31
C ILE A 15 9.28 4.37 -27.48
N ARG A 16 8.53 5.28 -26.85
CA ARG A 16 8.93 6.69 -26.76
C ARG A 16 9.96 6.86 -25.66
N LEU A 17 11.04 7.59 -25.94
CA LEU A 17 12.08 7.83 -24.94
C LEU A 17 11.69 8.94 -23.94
N ASP A 18 10.65 9.71 -24.23
CA ASP A 18 10.25 10.89 -23.48
C ASP A 18 8.88 10.76 -22.78
N ASP A 19 8.58 9.55 -22.29
CA ASP A 19 7.30 9.27 -21.61
C ASP A 19 7.29 9.70 -20.13
N CYS A 20 7.39 11.00 -19.90
CA CYS A 20 7.52 11.59 -18.55
C CYS A 20 6.27 11.46 -17.67
N ARG A 21 5.17 10.91 -18.20
CA ARG A 21 3.90 10.72 -17.46
C ARG A 21 4.07 9.85 -16.22
N ALA A 22 5.02 8.91 -16.25
CA ALA A 22 5.33 8.04 -15.11
C ALA A 22 5.78 8.84 -13.87
N TYR A 23 6.37 10.03 -14.05
CA TYR A 23 6.98 10.83 -12.99
C TYR A 23 6.20 12.14 -12.72
N ASN A 24 4.99 12.29 -13.26
CA ASN A 24 4.20 13.53 -13.18
C ASN A 24 3.38 13.69 -11.87
N LYS A 25 3.80 13.04 -10.80
CA LYS A 25 3.09 13.10 -9.51
C LYS A 25 3.48 14.34 -8.70
N SER A 26 4.75 14.72 -8.71
CA SER A 26 5.28 15.91 -8.04
C SER A 26 6.63 16.35 -8.63
N CYS A 27 7.07 17.56 -8.25
CA CYS A 27 8.41 18.06 -8.61
C CYS A 27 9.50 17.09 -8.18
N THR A 28 9.39 16.56 -6.96
CA THR A 28 10.33 15.58 -6.42
C THR A 28 10.36 14.31 -7.27
N ASP A 29 9.20 13.75 -7.63
CA ASP A 29 9.15 12.51 -8.44
C ASP A 29 9.82 12.71 -9.81
N CYS A 30 9.61 13.88 -10.44
CA CYS A 30 10.24 14.22 -11.71
C CYS A 30 11.76 14.35 -11.60
N VAL A 31 12.27 15.06 -10.60
CA VAL A 31 13.71 15.26 -10.38
C VAL A 31 14.41 13.95 -9.98
N LEU A 32 13.78 13.14 -9.14
CA LEU A 32 14.33 11.85 -8.70
C LEU A 32 14.38 10.81 -9.81
N SER A 33 13.51 10.91 -10.83
CA SER A 33 13.53 9.99 -11.97
C SER A 33 14.89 9.94 -12.68
N LYS A 34 15.65 11.05 -12.62
CA LYS A 34 16.92 11.26 -13.34
C LYS A 34 16.82 10.91 -14.83
N ASP A 35 15.61 10.98 -15.40
CA ASP A 35 15.35 10.69 -16.80
C ASP A 35 15.86 11.88 -17.64
N PRO A 36 16.87 11.69 -18.51
CA PRO A 36 17.47 12.79 -19.28
C PRO A 36 16.53 13.41 -20.31
N TYR A 37 15.35 12.82 -20.56
CA TYR A 37 14.34 13.35 -21.46
C TYR A 37 13.22 14.12 -20.74
N CYS A 38 13.23 14.15 -19.41
CA CYS A 38 12.16 14.74 -18.60
C CYS A 38 12.64 15.93 -17.76
N GLY A 39 11.75 16.91 -17.59
CA GLY A 39 12.01 18.08 -16.75
C GLY A 39 10.72 18.63 -16.13
N TRP A 40 10.83 19.20 -14.93
CA TRP A 40 9.69 19.80 -14.23
C TRP A 40 9.52 21.26 -14.65
N TYR A 41 8.39 21.58 -15.27
CA TYR A 41 8.06 22.94 -15.71
C TYR A 41 6.55 23.15 -15.68
N GLY A 42 6.13 24.36 -15.27
CA GLY A 42 4.71 24.72 -15.24
C GLY A 42 3.84 23.86 -14.31
N GLY A 43 4.43 23.21 -13.32
CA GLY A 43 3.71 22.32 -12.39
C GLY A 43 3.51 20.89 -12.88
N GLU A 44 4.15 20.50 -13.99
CA GLU A 44 4.10 19.14 -14.53
C GLU A 44 5.50 18.65 -14.95
N CYS A 45 5.68 17.33 -14.92
CA CYS A 45 6.83 16.65 -15.49
C CYS A 45 6.61 16.41 -16.99
N GLN A 46 7.39 17.11 -17.82
CA GLN A 46 7.18 17.19 -19.26
C GLN A 46 8.43 16.76 -20.03
N SER A 47 8.21 16.30 -21.26
CA SER A 47 9.30 15.99 -22.21
C SER A 47 10.04 17.26 -22.59
N ILE A 48 11.37 17.25 -22.40
CA ILE A 48 12.21 18.37 -22.81
C ILE A 48 12.30 18.50 -24.34
N LEU A 49 11.98 17.42 -25.07
CA LEU A 49 12.03 17.38 -26.53
C LEU A 49 10.84 18.11 -27.17
N ASN A 50 9.72 18.25 -26.45
CA ASN A 50 8.51 18.90 -26.94
C ASN A 50 8.49 20.41 -26.67
N ASN A 51 9.35 20.89 -25.78
CA ASN A 51 9.40 22.31 -25.42
C ASN A 51 10.58 23.02 -26.13
N ARG A 52 10.26 23.84 -27.14
CA ARG A 52 11.24 24.52 -27.99
C ARG A 52 11.92 25.74 -27.34
N THR A 53 11.51 26.16 -26.14
CA THR A 53 12.04 27.37 -25.49
C THR A 53 13.21 27.12 -24.53
N ASN A 54 13.76 25.91 -24.47
CA ASN A 54 15.08 25.60 -23.90
C ASN A 54 15.38 26.03 -22.46
N SER A 55 14.39 26.32 -21.62
CA SER A 55 14.67 26.72 -20.23
C SER A 55 13.84 25.90 -19.24
N PHE A 56 14.12 24.58 -19.21
CA PHE A 56 13.83 23.82 -18.00
C PHE A 56 14.86 24.24 -16.95
N PRO A 57 14.43 24.73 -15.78
CA PRO A 57 15.35 24.96 -14.70
C PRO A 57 16.02 23.63 -14.31
N ASN A 58 17.33 23.65 -14.09
CA ASN A 58 18.05 22.51 -13.52
C ASN A 58 17.72 22.45 -12.03
N LEU A 59 16.55 21.87 -11.72
CA LEU A 59 16.03 21.80 -10.36
C LEU A 59 16.71 20.68 -9.60
N THR A 60 17.21 21.03 -8.42
CA THR A 60 17.59 20.09 -7.38
C THR A 60 16.38 19.75 -6.50
N LEU A 61 16.54 18.81 -5.59
CA LEU A 61 15.49 18.47 -4.62
C LEU A 61 15.13 19.68 -3.75
N ASP A 62 16.12 20.48 -3.36
CA ASP A 62 15.93 21.66 -2.53
C ASP A 62 15.08 22.72 -3.25
N ASP A 63 15.23 22.87 -4.57
CA ASP A 63 14.43 23.79 -5.38
C ASP A 63 12.95 23.39 -5.46
N CYS A 64 12.65 22.10 -5.35
CA CYS A 64 11.27 21.60 -5.30
C CYS A 64 10.59 21.94 -3.97
N GLU A 65 11.35 22.05 -2.88
CA GLU A 65 10.82 22.37 -1.55
C GLU A 65 10.51 23.86 -1.42
N LEU A 66 11.39 24.73 -1.96
CA LEU A 66 11.25 26.19 -1.93
C LEU A 66 10.01 26.72 -2.69
N LYS A 67 9.59 26.04 -3.77
CA LYS A 67 8.40 26.43 -4.55
C LYS A 67 7.08 25.89 -3.98
N SER A 68 7.14 25.09 -2.92
CA SER A 68 5.94 24.50 -2.32
C SER A 68 5.18 25.45 -1.38
N GLU A 69 5.72 26.65 -1.11
CA GLU A 69 5.10 27.64 -0.23
C GLU A 69 3.92 28.42 -0.86
N THR A 70 3.70 28.32 -2.19
CA THR A 70 2.64 29.08 -2.89
C THR A 70 1.53 28.24 -3.51
N LEU A 71 1.59 26.91 -3.43
CA LEU A 71 0.46 26.04 -3.76
C LEU A 71 0.34 24.95 -2.69
N PRO A 72 -0.88 24.64 -2.20
CA PRO A 72 -1.06 23.53 -1.28
C PRO A 72 -0.49 22.26 -1.90
N GLN A 73 0.59 21.76 -1.30
CA GLN A 73 1.27 20.55 -1.73
C GLN A 73 0.24 19.43 -1.94
N LYS A 74 0.07 19.00 -3.19
CA LYS A 74 -0.37 17.63 -3.50
C LYS A 74 0.79 16.62 -3.32
N GLY A 75 1.89 17.07 -2.70
CA GLY A 75 3.16 16.38 -2.51
C GLY A 75 3.55 16.20 -1.04
N SER A 76 2.57 16.01 -0.15
CA SER A 76 2.72 15.23 1.08
C SER A 76 1.31 14.99 1.65
N LEU A 77 0.42 14.45 0.82
CA LEU A 77 -0.78 13.84 1.37
C LEU A 77 -0.30 12.57 2.06
N SER A 78 -0.01 12.68 3.35
CA SER A 78 0.13 11.53 4.24
C SER A 78 -0.96 10.52 3.84
N PRO A 79 -0.59 9.29 3.45
CA PRO A 79 -1.56 8.28 3.06
C PRO A 79 -2.67 8.18 4.11
N ARG A 80 -3.94 8.23 3.69
CA ARG A 80 -5.03 8.03 4.65
C ARG A 80 -4.92 6.63 5.26
N PRO A 81 -5.04 6.49 6.59
CA PRO A 81 -4.99 5.20 7.24
C PRO A 81 -6.07 4.27 6.68
N LYS A 82 -5.67 3.06 6.28
CA LYS A 82 -6.61 1.98 5.93
C LYS A 82 -7.06 1.30 7.21
N GLU A 83 -8.28 1.58 7.63
CA GLU A 83 -8.88 0.95 8.82
C GLU A 83 -9.25 -0.50 8.55
N ASN A 84 -8.79 -1.40 9.43
CA ASN A 84 -9.00 -2.83 9.33
C ASN A 84 -9.40 -3.38 10.69
N LYS A 85 -10.22 -4.43 10.68
CA LYS A 85 -10.66 -5.15 11.87
C LYS A 85 -9.97 -6.49 11.94
N VAL A 86 -9.52 -6.87 13.13
CA VAL A 86 -8.83 -8.15 13.37
C VAL A 86 -9.64 -9.05 14.29
N LEU A 87 -9.68 -10.32 13.94
CA LEU A 87 -10.26 -11.43 14.66
C LEU A 87 -9.18 -12.12 15.51
N PRO A 88 -9.51 -12.54 16.75
CA PRO A 88 -8.66 -13.37 17.59
C PRO A 88 -8.03 -14.55 16.81
N ARG A 89 -6.73 -14.83 17.05
CA ARG A 89 -6.00 -16.02 16.54
C ARG A 89 -5.98 -16.19 15.02
N SER A 90 -6.03 -15.09 14.27
CA SER A 90 -5.90 -15.07 12.81
C SER A 90 -4.54 -14.50 12.39
N VAL A 91 -4.09 -14.86 11.18
CA VAL A 91 -2.89 -14.32 10.53
C VAL A 91 -3.32 -13.27 9.51
N TYR A 92 -2.60 -12.16 9.46
CA TYR A 92 -2.87 -11.04 8.58
C TYR A 92 -1.67 -10.73 7.71
N TYR A 93 -1.93 -10.06 6.58
CA TYR A 93 -0.88 -9.48 5.77
C TYR A 93 -1.29 -8.11 5.24
N VAL A 94 -0.31 -7.25 5.02
CA VAL A 94 -0.49 -5.94 4.37
C VAL A 94 0.51 -5.77 3.26
N THR A 95 0.08 -5.12 2.18
CA THR A 95 0.90 -4.87 1.00
C THR A 95 1.30 -3.40 0.93
N CYS A 96 2.58 -3.16 0.66
CA CYS A 96 3.13 -1.87 0.28
C CYS A 96 3.52 -1.87 -1.21
N PRO A 97 2.98 -0.97 -2.04
CA PRO A 97 3.41 -0.83 -3.43
C PRO A 97 4.81 -0.19 -3.50
N ALA A 98 5.77 -0.90 -4.08
CA ALA A 98 7.14 -0.42 -4.26
C ALA A 98 7.31 0.08 -5.70
N GLU A 99 7.00 1.36 -5.91
CA GLU A 99 7.07 2.00 -7.24
C GLU A 99 8.53 2.28 -7.66
N SER A 100 9.36 2.75 -6.72
CA SER A 100 10.77 2.98 -6.96
C SER A 100 11.58 1.70 -6.77
N LYS A 101 12.36 1.33 -7.77
CA LYS A 101 13.26 0.17 -7.69
C LYS A 101 14.61 0.50 -7.03
N GLN A 102 14.87 1.78 -6.83
CA GLN A 102 16.12 2.28 -6.22
C GLN A 102 15.93 2.62 -4.75
N ALA A 103 14.68 2.73 -4.29
CA ALA A 103 14.37 3.02 -2.90
C ALA A 103 14.53 1.79 -1.99
N THR A 104 14.91 2.06 -0.74
CA THR A 104 14.90 1.06 0.33
C THR A 104 13.57 1.12 1.06
N TYR A 105 12.93 -0.03 1.29
CA TYR A 105 11.62 -0.12 1.94
C TYR A 105 11.72 -0.76 3.32
N TRP A 106 10.89 -0.31 4.25
CA TRP A 106 10.71 -0.97 5.54
C TRP A 106 9.33 -0.71 6.13
N TRP A 107 8.91 -1.62 7.01
CA TRP A 107 7.72 -1.48 7.82
C TRP A 107 8.08 -0.93 9.19
N THR A 108 7.21 -0.07 9.72
CA THR A 108 7.23 0.38 11.11
C THR A 108 5.90 0.03 11.76
N TYR A 109 5.94 -0.56 12.95
CA TYR A 109 4.74 -0.85 13.73
C TYR A 109 5.03 -0.73 15.23
N GLY A 110 4.06 -0.17 15.96
CA GLY A 110 4.22 0.19 17.38
C GLY A 110 5.31 1.23 17.61
N ASP A 111 5.88 1.26 18.82
CA ASP A 111 6.78 2.36 19.21
C ASP A 111 8.18 2.28 18.58
N ASN A 112 8.69 1.12 18.16
CA ASN A 112 10.09 1.03 17.64
C ASN A 112 10.42 -0.17 16.74
N LEU A 113 9.46 -1.03 16.34
CA LEU A 113 9.84 -2.16 15.50
C LEU A 113 9.97 -1.73 14.04
N LYS A 114 11.18 -1.90 13.49
CA LYS A 114 11.54 -1.64 12.09
C LYS A 114 11.89 -2.96 11.42
N GLU A 115 11.17 -3.31 10.37
CA GLU A 115 11.40 -4.54 9.61
C GLU A 115 11.73 -4.18 8.16
N SER A 116 12.95 -4.52 7.72
CA SER A 116 13.38 -4.24 6.35
C SER A 116 12.58 -5.08 5.36
N CYS A 117 12.21 -4.50 4.23
CA CYS A 117 11.51 -5.18 3.16
C CYS A 117 12.27 -5.07 1.84
N THR A 118 12.46 -6.21 1.18
CA THR A 118 12.97 -6.28 -0.20
C THR A 118 11.80 -6.48 -1.15
N PRO A 119 11.48 -5.52 -2.03
CA PRO A 119 10.34 -5.64 -2.93
C PRO A 119 10.45 -6.86 -3.86
N GLN A 120 9.41 -7.68 -3.90
CA GLN A 120 9.25 -8.75 -4.88
C GLN A 120 8.10 -8.39 -5.82
N ASN A 121 8.35 -8.43 -7.13
CA ASN A 121 7.36 -8.06 -8.15
C ASN A 121 6.70 -6.68 -7.90
N GLY A 122 7.48 -5.70 -7.41
CA GLY A 122 7.00 -4.35 -7.11
C GLY A 122 6.13 -4.25 -5.84
N LYS A 123 6.17 -5.26 -4.96
CA LYS A 123 5.40 -5.30 -3.72
C LYS A 123 6.27 -5.65 -2.52
N CYS A 124 5.93 -5.04 -1.40
CA CYS A 124 6.53 -5.26 -0.10
C CYS A 124 5.46 -5.71 0.88
N ASP A 125 5.31 -7.03 1.04
CA ASP A 125 4.28 -7.61 1.90
C ASP A 125 4.82 -7.88 3.31
N LEU A 126 4.04 -7.53 4.32
CA LEU A 126 4.30 -7.86 5.73
C LEU A 126 3.26 -8.84 6.22
N LEU A 127 3.69 -9.95 6.79
CA LEU A 127 2.83 -10.93 7.44
C LEU A 127 2.99 -10.83 8.96
N PHE A 128 1.89 -10.86 9.70
CA PHE A 128 1.90 -10.79 11.17
C PHE A 128 0.72 -11.55 11.79
N ASP A 129 0.87 -11.94 13.05
CA ASP A 129 -0.15 -12.63 13.84
C ASP A 129 -0.84 -11.69 14.86
N ASN A 130 -1.84 -12.21 15.56
CA ASN A 130 -2.63 -11.43 16.52
C ASN A 130 -1.85 -10.94 17.75
N ILE A 131 -0.63 -11.44 17.99
CA ILE A 131 0.21 -10.93 19.10
C ILE A 131 0.67 -9.49 18.81
N LYS A 132 0.64 -9.08 17.54
CA LYS A 132 0.98 -7.73 17.06
C LYS A 132 -0.21 -6.95 16.51
N ALA A 133 -1.39 -7.56 16.37
CA ALA A 133 -2.40 -7.08 15.44
C ALA A 133 -3.09 -5.75 15.76
N PRO A 134 -3.40 -5.34 17.01
CA PRO A 134 -3.94 -4.00 17.22
C PRO A 134 -2.83 -2.95 17.17
N GLY A 135 -2.93 -2.01 16.25
CA GLY A 135 -1.92 -0.96 16.10
C GLY A 135 -1.88 -0.31 14.73
N GLU A 136 -0.91 0.58 14.57
CA GLU A 136 -0.65 1.33 13.35
C GLU A 136 0.61 0.77 12.67
N TYR A 137 0.47 0.50 11.38
CA TYR A 137 1.50 -0.09 10.53
C TYR A 137 1.76 0.84 9.36
N ARG A 138 2.99 1.33 9.26
CA ARG A 138 3.39 2.27 8.20
C ARG A 138 4.50 1.68 7.36
N CYS A 139 4.30 1.68 6.05
CA CYS A 139 5.36 1.39 5.10
C CYS A 139 6.09 2.69 4.75
N MET A 140 7.40 2.65 4.88
CA MET A 140 8.29 3.76 4.60
C MET A 140 9.21 3.41 3.44
N GLU A 141 9.56 4.41 2.65
CA GLU A 141 10.56 4.34 1.60
C GLU A 141 11.63 5.40 1.80
N GLU A 142 12.86 5.09 1.40
CA GLU A 142 13.99 6.02 1.36
C GLU A 142 14.69 5.95 0.02
N GLU A 143 14.77 7.09 -0.65
CA GLU A 143 15.51 7.24 -1.90
C GLU A 143 16.41 8.46 -1.80
N GLY A 144 17.73 8.23 -1.82
CA GLY A 144 18.71 9.27 -1.52
C GLY A 144 18.63 9.71 -0.06
N ALA A 145 18.40 11.00 0.18
CA ALA A 145 18.25 11.57 1.53
C ALA A 145 16.78 11.80 1.94
N LYS A 146 15.82 11.38 1.11
CA LYS A 146 14.40 11.65 1.34
C LYS A 146 13.68 10.40 1.80
N GLN A 147 13.00 10.51 2.93
CA GLN A 147 12.10 9.49 3.45
C GLN A 147 10.64 9.87 3.18
N ARG A 148 9.81 8.88 2.86
CA ARG A 148 8.39 9.07 2.60
C ARG A 148 7.58 7.90 3.16
N MET A 149 6.40 8.23 3.68
CA MET A 149 5.39 7.22 4.00
C MET A 149 4.59 6.85 2.75
N VAL A 150 4.60 5.55 2.40
CA VAL A 150 3.94 5.02 1.19
C VAL A 150 2.49 4.65 1.48
N THR A 151 2.24 3.98 2.61
CA THR A 151 0.90 3.59 3.04
C THR A 151 0.84 3.40 4.54
N GLU A 152 -0.34 3.61 5.12
CA GLU A 152 -0.64 3.42 6.53
C GLU A 152 -1.84 2.49 6.69
N TYR A 153 -1.76 1.57 7.64
CA TYR A 153 -2.83 0.66 8.03
C TYR A 153 -3.08 0.79 9.53
N LYS A 154 -4.35 0.81 9.92
CA LYS A 154 -4.77 0.87 11.32
C LYS A 154 -5.64 -0.33 11.63
N PHE A 155 -5.21 -1.16 12.56
CA PHE A 155 -5.91 -2.38 12.94
C PHE A 155 -6.56 -2.24 14.32
N THR A 156 -7.84 -2.61 14.40
CA THR A 156 -8.65 -2.57 15.62
C THR A 156 -9.24 -3.94 15.91
N VAL A 157 -9.36 -4.29 17.20
CA VAL A 157 -9.94 -5.59 17.60
C VAL A 157 -11.43 -5.58 17.30
N GLU A 158 -11.90 -6.57 16.55
CA GLU A 158 -13.33 -6.80 16.39
C GLU A 158 -13.86 -7.49 17.65
N ASN A 159 -14.42 -6.71 18.57
CA ASN A 159 -15.23 -7.26 19.64
C ASN A 159 -16.52 -7.80 19.03
N SER A 160 -16.52 -9.09 18.69
CA SER A 160 -17.74 -9.81 18.37
C SER A 160 -18.61 -9.86 19.62
N SER A 161 -19.42 -8.83 19.85
CA SER A 161 -20.63 -8.99 20.62
C SER A 161 -21.53 -9.83 19.73
N TRP A 162 -21.57 -11.14 19.99
CA TRP A 162 -22.59 -11.99 19.41
C TRP A 162 -23.90 -11.43 19.95
N ARG A 163 -24.53 -10.52 19.20
CA ARG A 163 -25.95 -10.26 19.33
C ARG A 163 -26.57 -11.55 18.85
N MET A 164 -26.67 -12.53 19.76
CA MET A 164 -27.65 -13.60 19.66
C MET A 164 -28.95 -12.86 19.39
N ARG A 165 -29.33 -12.74 18.11
CA ARG A 165 -30.70 -12.44 17.74
C ARG A 165 -31.45 -13.56 18.43
N ASN A 166 -32.15 -13.22 19.51
CA ASN A 166 -33.08 -14.10 20.20
C ASN A 166 -34.08 -14.59 19.17
N SER A 167 -33.68 -15.65 18.45
CA SER A 167 -34.52 -16.38 17.55
C SER A 167 -35.09 -17.48 18.39
N TRP A 168 -36.39 -17.38 18.71
CA TRP A 168 -37.11 -18.40 19.47
C TRP A 168 -36.98 -19.81 18.89
N LEU A 169 -36.51 -19.94 17.65
CA LEU A 169 -36.17 -21.21 17.02
C LEU A 169 -35.04 -21.97 17.75
N VAL A 170 -34.09 -21.29 18.41
CA VAL A 170 -33.00 -21.97 19.14
C VAL A 170 -33.51 -22.62 20.44
N ALA A 171 -34.58 -22.09 21.03
CA ALA A 171 -35.18 -22.63 22.26
C ALA A 171 -35.93 -23.95 22.03
N LEU A 172 -36.33 -24.26 20.79
CA LEU A 172 -37.04 -25.50 20.46
C LEU A 172 -36.10 -26.69 20.20
N VAL A 173 -34.83 -26.44 19.89
CA VAL A 173 -33.87 -27.51 19.54
C VAL A 173 -33.32 -28.24 20.78
N ILE A 174 -33.23 -27.53 21.91
CA ILE A 174 -32.71 -28.06 23.18
C ILE A 174 -33.63 -29.16 23.78
N PRO A 175 -34.96 -28.97 23.92
CA PRO A 175 -35.82 -30.02 24.46
C PRO A 175 -35.95 -31.24 23.54
N VAL A 176 -35.84 -31.10 22.21
CA VAL A 176 -35.93 -32.23 21.26
C VAL A 176 -34.73 -33.17 21.36
N CYS A 177 -33.53 -32.65 21.63
CA CYS A 177 -32.35 -33.49 21.85
C CYS A 177 -32.42 -34.29 23.17
N ILE A 178 -33.01 -33.72 24.22
CA ILE A 178 -33.12 -34.37 25.55
C ILE A 178 -34.13 -35.54 25.49
N THR A 179 -35.22 -35.38 24.75
CA THR A 179 -36.22 -36.45 24.59
C THR A 179 -35.72 -37.61 23.74
N LEU A 180 -34.91 -37.35 22.70
CA LEU A 180 -34.27 -38.40 21.90
C LEU A 180 -33.24 -39.20 22.71
N TYR A 181 -32.46 -38.54 23.57
CA TYR A 181 -31.46 -39.22 24.41
C TYR A 181 -32.11 -40.14 25.46
N SER A 182 -33.27 -39.73 25.99
CA SER A 182 -34.02 -40.50 27.00
C SER A 182 -34.74 -41.72 26.42
N HIS A 183 -34.89 -41.80 25.10
CA HIS A 183 -35.60 -42.89 24.42
C HIS A 183 -34.65 -43.98 23.87
N MET A 184 -33.33 -43.78 23.96
CA MET A 184 -32.30 -44.71 23.48
C MET A 184 -31.59 -45.51 24.59
N THR A 185 -31.97 -45.34 25.86
CA THR A 185 -31.42 -46.13 26.98
C THR A 185 -32.33 -47.32 27.31
N PRO A 186 -31.94 -48.56 26.95
CA PRO A 186 -32.71 -49.74 27.37
C PRO A 186 -32.59 -49.96 28.88
N PRO A 187 -33.64 -50.43 29.56
CA PRO A 187 -33.60 -50.69 31.00
C PRO A 187 -32.62 -51.83 31.31
N ALA A 188 -31.76 -51.60 32.32
CA ALA A 188 -30.86 -52.60 32.85
C ALA A 188 -31.65 -53.80 33.39
N ARG A 189 -31.34 -55.00 32.89
CA ARG A 189 -31.94 -56.27 33.32
C ARG A 189 -31.21 -56.75 34.58
N SER A 190 -31.96 -56.90 35.67
CA SER A 190 -31.54 -57.56 36.92
C SER A 190 -31.35 -59.06 36.72
#